data_AF-X1CI62-F1
#
_entry.id   AF-X1CI62-F1
#
_cell.length_a   1.000
_cell.length_b   1.000
_cell.length_c   1.000
_cell.angle_alpha   90.00
_cell.angle_beta   90.00
_cell.angle_gamma   90.00
#
_symmetry.space_group_name_H-M   'P 1'
#
loop_
_entity.id
_entity.type
_entity.pdbx_description
1 polymer ?
#
loop_
_entity_poly.entity_id
_entity_poly.type
_entity_poly.pdbx_seq_one_letter_code
_entity_poly.pdbx_strand_id
1 'polypeptide(L)' 'MSYTLEDFNYIDSHCHFFPPQLFKSIWNFFESPDKEGNQRGWDIKYQLTTDALVKFLENHRVKYFTTYNYA' A
#
# COMPACT_ATOMS: atom_id res chain seq x y z
N MET A 1 0.01 34.37 -1.35
CA MET A 1 -0.07 33.33 -2.40
C MET A 1 -0.84 32.17 -1.83
N SER A 2 -1.89 31.70 -2.51
CA SER A 2 -2.55 30.43 -2.16
C SER A 2 -1.94 29.32 -2.98
N TYR A 3 -1.60 28.21 -2.35
CA TYR A 3 -1.22 27.00 -3.04
C TYR A 3 -2.42 26.06 -3.14
N THR A 4 -2.47 25.32 -4.22
CA THR A 4 -3.35 24.18 -4.47
C THR A 4 -2.56 22.90 -4.28
N LEU A 5 -3.26 21.76 -4.28
CA LEU A 5 -2.57 20.48 -4.35
C LEU A 5 -1.67 20.43 -5.58
N GLU A 6 -2.07 21.02 -6.72
CA GLU A 6 -1.37 21.03 -8.04
C GLU A 6 0.05 21.61 -8.00
N ASP A 7 0.36 22.39 -6.98
CA ASP A 7 1.65 23.05 -6.85
C ASP A 7 2.78 22.15 -6.29
N PHE A 8 2.45 20.92 -5.86
CA PHE A 8 3.40 20.03 -5.20
C PHE A 8 3.54 18.66 -5.88
N ASN A 9 4.75 18.12 -5.87
CA ASN A 9 5.00 16.71 -6.16
C ASN A 9 5.36 16.02 -4.85
N TYR A 10 4.81 14.83 -4.62
CA TYR A 10 5.04 14.08 -3.39
C TYR A 10 6.12 13.02 -3.58
N ILE A 11 6.87 12.78 -2.52
CA ILE A 11 7.71 11.59 -2.39
C ILE A 11 7.07 10.74 -1.30
N ASP A 12 6.61 9.55 -1.65
CA ASP A 12 6.13 8.60 -0.65
C ASP A 12 7.34 7.86 -0.07
N SER A 13 7.68 8.15 1.18
CA SER A 13 8.85 7.58 1.82
C SER A 13 8.67 6.10 2.20
N HIS A 14 7.44 5.57 2.21
CA HIS A 14 7.17 4.27 2.82
C HIS A 14 6.10 3.47 2.07
N CYS A 15 6.53 2.77 1.03
CA CYS A 15 5.73 1.78 0.32
C CYS A 15 6.15 0.35 0.63
N HIS A 16 5.21 -0.59 0.50
CA HIS A 16 5.47 -2.03 0.57
C HIS A 16 4.87 -2.74 -0.64
N PHE A 17 5.74 -3.23 -1.52
CA PHE A 17 5.34 -4.00 -2.69
C PHE A 17 5.86 -5.42 -2.54
N PHE A 18 4.95 -6.39 -2.48
CA PHE A 18 5.33 -7.81 -2.40
C PHE A 18 4.96 -8.53 -3.69
N PRO A 19 5.70 -9.59 -4.06
CA PRO A 19 5.24 -10.52 -5.07
C PRO A 19 3.98 -11.25 -4.60
N PRO A 20 3.09 -11.68 -5.52
CA PRO A 20 1.81 -12.31 -5.18
C PRO A 20 1.92 -13.48 -4.20
N GLN A 21 3.01 -14.26 -4.28
CA GLN A 21 3.24 -15.42 -3.41
C GLN A 21 3.49 -15.01 -1.95
N LEU A 22 4.22 -13.93 -1.70
CA LEU A 22 4.44 -13.41 -0.35
C LEU A 22 3.17 -12.70 0.17
N PHE A 23 2.48 -11.97 -0.70
CA PHE A 23 1.21 -11.32 -0.36
C PHE A 23 0.16 -12.32 0.14
N LYS A 24 0.06 -13.51 -0.46
CA LYS A 24 -0.90 -14.53 -0.02
C LYS A 24 -0.72 -14.90 1.45
N SER A 25 0.52 -15.11 1.90
CA SER A 25 0.81 -15.48 3.29
C SER A 25 0.52 -14.32 4.26
N ILE A 26 0.86 -13.10 3.85
CA ILE A 26 0.58 -11.88 4.61
C ILE A 26 -0.94 -11.67 4.75
N TRP A 27 -1.69 -11.81 3.66
CA TRP A 27 -3.15 -11.64 3.68
C TRP A 27 -3.85 -12.69 4.50
N ASN A 28 -3.44 -13.95 4.41
CA ASN A 28 -3.99 -14.99 5.26
C ASN A 28 -3.88 -14.63 6.76
N PHE A 29 -2.82 -13.94 7.18
CA PHE A 29 -2.67 -13.49 8.56
C PHE A 29 -3.65 -12.34 8.91
N PHE A 30 -3.77 -11.34 8.04
CA PHE A 30 -4.60 -10.15 8.28
C PHE A 30 -6.11 -10.37 8.04
N GLU A 31 -6.47 -11.31 7.17
CA GLU A 31 -7.86 -11.62 6.84
C GLU A 31 -8.47 -12.69 7.75
N SER A 32 -7.64 -13.47 8.45
CA SER A 32 -8.13 -14.47 9.39
C SER A 32 -8.78 -13.80 10.60
N PRO A 33 -10.08 -14.04 10.87
CA PRO A 33 -10.73 -13.52 12.06
C PRO A 33 -10.05 -14.01 13.35
N ASP A 34 -10.16 -13.24 14.43
CA ASP A 34 -9.73 -13.71 15.74
C ASP A 34 -10.69 -14.75 16.32
N LYS A 35 -10.38 -15.20 17.54
CA LYS A 35 -11.19 -16.22 18.22
C LYS A 35 -12.62 -15.75 18.50
N GLU A 36 -12.86 -14.45 18.45
CA GLU A 36 -14.13 -13.77 18.73
C GLU A 36 -14.83 -13.34 17.42
N GLY A 37 -14.22 -13.59 16.26
CA GLY A 37 -14.75 -13.24 14.95
C GLY A 37 -14.44 -11.82 14.49
N ASN A 38 -13.60 -11.07 15.22
CA ASN A 38 -13.18 -9.73 14.81
C ASN A 38 -12.06 -9.82 13.76
N GLN A 39 -11.97 -8.82 12.89
CA GLN A 39 -10.88 -8.71 11.93
C GLN A 39 -9.52 -8.60 12.64
N ARG A 40 -8.55 -9.47 12.29
CA ARG A 40 -7.19 -9.38 12.84
C ARG A 40 -6.34 -8.41 12.05
N GLY A 41 -6.19 -7.20 12.59
CA GLY A 41 -5.25 -6.21 12.07
C GLY A 41 -5.91 -5.13 11.22
N TRP A 42 -5.15 -4.53 10.33
CA TRP A 42 -5.60 -3.35 9.59
C TRP A 42 -6.49 -3.72 8.40
N ASP A 43 -7.48 -2.87 8.11
CA ASP A 43 -8.34 -2.97 6.93
C ASP A 43 -7.57 -2.52 5.68
N ILE A 44 -6.68 -3.40 5.23
CA ILE A 44 -5.82 -3.12 4.09
C ILE A 44 -6.55 -3.51 2.80
N LYS A 45 -6.82 -2.51 1.96
CA LYS A 45 -7.63 -2.66 0.74
C LYS A 45 -6.83 -2.73 -0.55
N TYR A 46 -5.51 -2.62 -0.46
CA TYR A 46 -4.65 -2.50 -1.64
C TYR A 46 -4.02 -3.84 -2.05
N GLN A 47 -4.82 -4.91 -2.17
CA GLN A 47 -4.39 -6.19 -2.78
C GLN A 47 -4.19 -6.08 -4.29
N LEU A 48 -3.37 -5.12 -4.70
CA LEU A 48 -3.09 -4.79 -6.08
C LEU A 48 -1.77 -5.42 -6.49
N THR A 49 -1.63 -5.70 -7.78
CA THR A 49 -0.32 -6.04 -8.35
C THR A 49 0.63 -4.85 -8.20
N THR A 50 1.94 -5.10 -8.24
CA THR A 50 2.95 -4.03 -8.18
C THR A 50 2.66 -2.93 -9.22
N ASP A 51 2.34 -3.30 -10.46
CA ASP A 51 2.01 -2.33 -11.51
C ASP A 51 0.77 -1.49 -11.17
N ALA A 52 -0.25 -2.10 -10.55
CA ALA A 52 -1.45 -1.38 -10.13
C ALA A 52 -1.20 -0.48 -8.92
N LEU A 53 -0.30 -0.86 -8.01
CA LEU A 53 0.16 -0.01 -6.89
C LEU A 53 0.94 1.20 -7.41
N VAL A 54 1.84 1.01 -8.39
CA VAL A 54 2.57 2.12 -9.02
C VAL A 54 1.61 3.11 -9.67
N LYS A 55 0.65 2.62 -10.47
CA LYS A 55 -0.38 3.47 -11.07
C LYS A 55 -1.24 4.20 -10.04
N PHE A 56 -1.54 3.53 -8.92
CA PHE A 56 -2.25 4.16 -7.82
C PHE A 56 -1.46 5.36 -7.27
N LEU A 57 -0.15 5.19 -7.00
CA LEU A 57 0.71 6.28 -6.53
C LEU A 57 0.81 7.43 -7.54
N GLU A 58 0.98 7.11 -8.83
CA GLU A 58 1.01 8.10 -9.91
C GLU A 58 -0.28 8.93 -9.97
N ASN A 59 -1.44 8.27 -9.87
CA ASN A 59 -2.75 8.94 -9.83
C ASN A 59 -2.94 9.84 -8.60
N HIS A 60 -2.19 9.58 -7.52
CA HIS A 60 -2.13 10.41 -6.31
C HIS A 60 -0.94 11.36 -6.30
N ARG A 61 -0.29 11.55 -7.46
CA ARG A 61 0.76 12.56 -7.69
C ARG A 61 2.02 12.35 -6.86
N VAL A 62 2.24 11.11 -6.48
CA VAL A 62 3.52 10.63 -5.97
C VAL A 62 4.45 10.47 -7.16
N LYS A 63 5.50 11.30 -7.21
CA LYS A 63 6.47 11.31 -8.31
C LYS A 63 7.60 10.31 -8.09
N TYR A 64 7.96 10.10 -6.82
CA TYR A 64 8.98 9.16 -6.40
C TYR A 64 8.48 8.43 -5.15
N PHE A 65 8.92 7.20 -4.96
CA PHE A 65 8.60 6.45 -3.75
C PHE A 65 9.74 5.52 -3.37
N THR A 66 9.81 5.20 -2.08
CA THR A 66 10.75 4.22 -1.53
C THR A 66 9.99 2.98 -1.10
N THR A 67 10.42 1.82 -1.58
CA THR A 67 9.86 0.54 -1.16
C THR A 67 10.74 -0.13 -0.13
N TYR A 68 10.16 -0.55 0.99
CA TYR A 68 10.84 -1.40 1.96
C TYR A 68 10.43 -2.85 1.73
N ASN A 69 11.38 -3.65 1.25
CA ASN A 69 11.20 -5.09 1.13
C ASN A 69 11.35 -5.69 2.54
N TYR A 70 10.30 -6.36 3.05
CA TYR A 70 10.49 -7.26 4.19
C TYR A 70 11.26 -8.48 3.68
N ALA A 71 12.47 -8.67 4.21
CA ALA A 71 13.28 -9.87 4.04
C ALA A 71 12.98 -10.86 5.17
#